data_AF-A0AAN8EWI0-F1
#
_entry.id   AF-A0AAN8EWI0-F1
#
_cell.length_a   1.000
_cell.length_b   1.000
_cell.length_c   1.000
_cell.angle_alpha   90.00
_cell.angle_beta   90.00
_cell.angle_gamma   90.00
#
_symmetry.space_group_name_H-M   'P 1'
#
loop_
_entity.id
_entity.type
_entity.pdbx_description
1 polymer ?
#
loop_
_entity_poly.entity_id
_entity_poly.type
_entity_poly.pdbx_seq_one_letter_code
_entity_poly.pdbx_strand_id
1 'polypeptide(L)'
;MHWVWGILAIVGMTMGQSPVFKRFEYKHSFRAPNLAQRDGSIPFWMVSGDAIASGDQLRIAPSMRSRKGIAWNKRPMTESENFQIDVSLKITGQGRIGADGMAIWYTAQMGSLGPVFGANDFWTGMG
;
A
#
# COMPACT_ATOMS: atom_id res chain seq x y z
N MET A 1 38.96 -58.36 -2.62
CA MET A 1 38.73 -56.98 -3.11
C MET A 1 37.34 -56.93 -3.71
N HIS A 2 36.35 -56.39 -3.00
CA HIS A 2 34.98 -56.24 -3.52
C HIS A 2 34.59 -54.76 -3.39
N TRP A 3 34.39 -54.11 -4.53
CA TRP A 3 33.89 -52.74 -4.62
C TRP A 3 32.37 -52.78 -4.66
N VAL A 4 31.72 -52.14 -3.69
CA VAL A 4 30.26 -51.95 -3.70
C VAL A 4 29.98 -50.58 -4.30
N TRP A 5 29.29 -50.56 -5.44
CA TRP A 5 28.78 -49.33 -6.06
C TRP A 5 27.45 -48.96 -5.38
N GLY A 6 27.50 -48.02 -4.44
CA GLY A 6 26.28 -47.42 -3.88
C GLY A 6 25.66 -46.47 -4.90
N ILE A 7 24.50 -46.83 -5.45
CA ILE A 7 23.67 -45.90 -6.22
C ILE A 7 22.97 -44.99 -5.21
N LEU A 8 23.35 -43.71 -5.20
CA LEU A 8 22.65 -42.67 -4.46
C LEU A 8 21.46 -42.18 -5.31
N ALA A 9 20.25 -42.62 -4.97
CA ALA A 9 19.03 -42.08 -5.58
C ALA A 9 18.65 -40.77 -4.88
N ILE A 10 18.89 -39.63 -5.53
CA ILE A 10 18.35 -38.34 -5.09
C ILE A 10 16.88 -38.30 -5.51
N VAL A 11 15.99 -38.57 -4.55
CA VAL A 11 14.55 -38.31 -4.74
C VAL A 11 14.36 -36.80 -4.64
N GLY A 12 14.22 -36.14 -5.78
CA GLY A 12 13.84 -34.73 -5.85
C GLY A 12 12.41 -34.57 -5.35
N MET A 13 12.25 -34.16 -4.09
CA MET A 13 10.95 -33.70 -3.59
C MET A 13 10.64 -32.36 -4.23
N THR A 14 9.76 -32.35 -5.23
CA THR A 14 9.13 -31.12 -5.67
C THR A 14 8.22 -30.65 -4.54
N MET A 15 8.67 -29.68 -3.76
CA MET A 15 7.80 -28.98 -2.82
C MET A 15 6.76 -28.21 -3.64
N GLY A 16 5.59 -28.80 -3.85
CA GLY A 16 4.45 -28.07 -4.42
C GLY A 16 4.16 -26.87 -3.52
N GLN A 17 4.13 -25.67 -4.10
CA GLN A 17 3.69 -24.49 -3.35
C GLN A 17 2.28 -24.75 -2.82
N SER A 18 2.12 -24.69 -1.50
CA SER A 18 0.80 -24.72 -0.89
C SER A 18 -0.05 -23.57 -1.46
N PRO A 19 -1.35 -23.77 -1.72
CA PRO A 19 -2.19 -22.74 -2.28
C PRO A 19 -2.18 -21.49 -1.37
N VAL A 20 -1.92 -20.33 -1.96
CA VAL A 20 -1.95 -19.05 -1.24
C VAL A 20 -3.41 -18.64 -1.04
N PHE A 21 -3.89 -18.74 0.19
CA PHE A 21 -5.22 -18.25 0.56
C PHE A 21 -5.22 -16.73 0.66
N LYS A 22 -6.07 -16.08 -0.13
CA LYS A 22 -6.25 -14.62 -0.09
C LYS A 22 -7.52 -14.27 0.67
N ARG A 23 -7.40 -13.38 1.65
CA ARG A 23 -8.51 -12.80 2.39
C ARG A 23 -8.53 -11.28 2.16
N PHE A 24 -9.70 -10.75 1.87
CA PHE A 24 -9.87 -9.30 1.71
C PHE A 24 -9.99 -8.62 3.08
N GLU A 25 -9.09 -7.70 3.36
CA GLU A 25 -9.08 -6.95 4.61
C GLU A 25 -9.73 -5.57 4.44
N TYR A 26 -11.03 -5.50 4.74
CA TYR A 26 -11.83 -4.27 4.55
C TYR A 26 -11.38 -3.11 5.44
N LYS A 27 -10.82 -3.39 6.62
CA LYS A 27 -10.29 -2.36 7.53
C LYS A 27 -9.06 -1.65 6.98
N HIS A 28 -8.37 -2.29 6.03
CA HIS A 28 -7.17 -1.79 5.35
C HIS A 28 -7.46 -1.35 3.91
N SER A 29 -8.74 -1.13 3.56
CA SER A 29 -9.16 -0.90 2.19
C SER A 29 -10.19 0.22 2.08
N PHE A 30 -10.20 0.92 0.94
CA PHE A 30 -11.30 1.76 0.48
C PHE A 30 -11.42 1.64 -1.04
N ARG A 31 -12.62 1.80 -1.60
CA ARG A 31 -12.84 1.77 -3.05
C ARG A 31 -14.13 2.49 -3.43
N ALA A 32 -14.24 2.87 -4.69
CA ALA A 32 -15.50 3.35 -5.27
C ALA A 32 -16.50 2.20 -5.52
N PRO A 33 -17.80 2.51 -5.62
CA PRO A 33 -18.45 3.78 -5.24
C PRO A 33 -18.61 3.91 -3.71
N ASN A 34 -18.95 5.10 -3.23
CA ASN A 34 -19.14 5.44 -1.80
C ASN A 34 -17.86 5.32 -0.94
N LEU A 35 -16.72 5.71 -1.52
CA LEU A 35 -15.43 5.74 -0.83
C LEU A 35 -15.44 6.66 0.40
N ALA A 36 -15.98 7.87 0.23
CA ALA A 36 -16.14 8.85 1.30
C ALA A 36 -17.57 8.86 1.85
N GLN A 37 -17.68 9.05 3.16
CA GLN A 37 -18.93 9.32 3.85
C GLN A 37 -19.43 10.75 3.56
N ARG A 38 -20.66 11.07 4.00
CA ARG A 38 -21.26 12.40 3.79
C ARG A 38 -20.45 13.55 4.42
N ASP A 39 -19.68 13.25 5.45
CA ASP A 39 -18.79 14.18 6.14
C ASP A 39 -17.39 14.29 5.49
N GLY A 40 -17.17 13.60 4.36
CA GLY A 40 -15.87 13.56 3.68
C GLY A 40 -14.85 12.61 4.31
N SER A 41 -15.21 11.86 5.36
CA SER A 41 -14.32 10.90 5.99
C SER A 41 -14.29 9.56 5.24
N ILE A 42 -13.15 8.88 5.28
CA ILE A 42 -13.00 7.50 4.78
C ILE A 42 -13.00 6.57 5.99
N PRO A 43 -13.87 5.54 6.06
CA PRO A 43 -13.87 4.58 7.16
C PRO A 43 -12.49 3.96 7.36
N PHE A 44 -12.00 3.90 8.61
CA PHE A 44 -10.68 3.37 8.99
C PHE A 44 -9.45 4.16 8.53
N TRP A 45 -9.61 5.23 7.74
CA TRP A 45 -8.49 6.02 7.25
C TRP A 45 -8.53 7.44 7.81
N MET A 46 -7.36 8.00 8.11
CA MET A 46 -7.17 9.44 8.27
C MET A 46 -6.87 10.03 6.90
N VAL A 47 -7.45 11.19 6.61
CA VAL A 47 -7.12 12.01 5.45
C VAL A 47 -6.65 13.36 5.97
N SER A 48 -5.54 13.89 5.47
CA SER A 48 -4.91 15.11 6.00
C SER A 48 -4.16 15.91 4.95
N GLY A 49 -3.88 17.18 5.26
CA GLY A 49 -3.29 18.14 4.34
C GLY A 49 -4.27 18.58 3.27
N ASP A 50 -3.80 18.68 2.03
CA ASP A 50 -4.61 19.05 0.85
C ASP A 50 -5.38 17.85 0.24
N ALA A 51 -5.40 16.69 0.91
CA ALA A 51 -6.09 15.51 0.41
C ALA A 51 -7.62 15.68 0.50
N ILE A 52 -8.32 15.35 -0.59
CA ILE A 52 -9.77 15.52 -0.71
C ILE A 52 -10.39 14.16 -1.07
N ALA A 53 -11.25 13.65 -0.19
CA ALA A 53 -12.00 12.43 -0.43
C ALA A 53 -13.36 12.74 -1.09
N SER A 54 -13.73 11.98 -2.11
CA SER A 54 -15.06 11.99 -2.71
C SER A 54 -15.66 10.58 -2.76
N GLY A 55 -16.90 10.44 -3.23
CA GLY A 55 -17.53 9.12 -3.39
C GLY A 55 -16.80 8.18 -4.35
N ASP A 56 -16.04 8.73 -5.30
CA ASP A 56 -15.43 7.96 -6.40
C ASP A 56 -13.91 7.82 -6.27
N GLN A 57 -13.23 8.73 -5.57
CA GLN A 57 -11.78 8.71 -5.45
C GLN A 57 -11.29 9.49 -4.24
N LEU A 58 -10.07 9.18 -3.83
CA LEU A 58 -9.29 10.02 -2.93
C LEU A 58 -8.25 10.78 -3.76
N ARG A 59 -8.39 12.10 -3.85
CA ARG A 59 -7.39 12.96 -4.46
C ARG A 59 -6.35 13.34 -3.40
N ILE A 60 -5.17 12.73 -3.45
CA ILE A 60 -4.10 12.95 -2.46
C ILE A 60 -3.50 14.35 -2.56
N ALA A 61 -3.23 14.83 -3.78
CA ALA A 61 -2.77 16.19 -4.01
C ALA A 61 -3.45 16.77 -5.26
N PRO A 62 -4.03 17.99 -5.21
CA PRO A 62 -4.54 18.66 -6.40
C PRO A 62 -3.41 19.17 -7.29
N SER A 63 -3.70 19.41 -8.56
CA SER A 63 -2.76 19.94 -9.56
C SER A 63 -2.48 21.44 -9.37
N MET A 64 -2.04 21.81 -8.16
CA MET A 64 -1.63 23.16 -7.76
C MET A 64 -0.24 23.09 -7.12
N ARG A 65 0.50 24.20 -7.17
CA ARG A 65 1.86 24.25 -6.59
C ARG A 65 1.82 24.07 -5.07
N SER A 66 2.87 23.43 -4.56
CA SER A 66 3.15 23.28 -3.12
C SER A 66 2.03 22.62 -2.34
N ARG A 67 1.44 21.55 -2.89
CA ARG A 67 0.36 20.79 -2.25
C ARG A 67 0.86 19.47 -1.72
N LYS A 68 0.39 19.11 -0.54
CA LYS A 68 0.76 17.89 0.16
C LYS A 68 -0.46 17.35 0.87
N GLY A 69 -0.82 16.12 0.55
CA GLY A 69 -1.83 15.40 1.28
C GLY A 69 -1.35 13.99 1.56
N ILE A 70 -1.90 13.41 2.61
CA ILE A 70 -1.65 12.04 3.01
C ILE A 70 -2.96 11.38 3.37
N ALA A 71 -2.98 10.06 3.23
CA ALA A 71 -3.98 9.24 3.87
C ALA A 71 -3.31 8.02 4.51
N TRP A 72 -3.70 7.74 5.74
CA TRP A 72 -3.11 6.65 6.52
C TRP A 72 -4.19 5.79 7.14
N ASN A 73 -3.94 4.49 7.19
CA ASN A 73 -4.83 3.62 7.94
C ASN A 73 -4.70 3.89 9.45
N LYS A 74 -5.82 3.94 10.15
CA LYS A 74 -5.88 4.15 11.61
C LYS A 74 -5.50 2.89 12.40
N ARG A 75 -5.40 1.74 11.74
CA ARG A 75 -5.11 0.44 12.35
C ARG A 75 -3.86 -0.18 11.72
N PRO A 76 -2.95 -0.77 12.52
CA PRO A 76 -1.86 -1.55 11.98
C PRO A 76 -2.39 -2.84 11.35
N MET A 77 -1.73 -3.32 10.28
CA MET A 77 -2.00 -4.63 9.69
C MET A 77 -1.44 -5.70 10.63
N THR A 78 -2.34 -6.41 11.32
CA THR A 78 -1.98 -7.45 12.33
C THR A 78 -2.63 -8.79 12.04
N GLU A 79 -3.52 -8.83 11.05
CA GLU A 79 -4.32 -9.97 10.65
C GLU A 79 -3.49 -11.07 9.98
N SER A 80 -2.34 -10.72 9.39
CA SER A 80 -1.45 -11.64 8.68
C SER A 80 -0.04 -11.08 8.58
N GLU A 81 0.96 -11.96 8.58
CA GLU A 81 2.37 -11.63 8.31
C GLU A 81 2.62 -11.34 6.81
N ASN A 82 1.78 -11.92 5.94
CA ASN A 82 1.86 -11.75 4.49
C ASN A 82 0.64 -10.97 4.01
N PHE A 83 0.86 -9.99 3.12
CA PHE A 83 -0.21 -9.21 2.54
C PHE A 83 0.07 -8.85 1.08
N GLN A 84 -1.00 -8.56 0.35
CA GLN A 84 -0.96 -7.98 -0.99
C GLN A 84 -1.83 -6.73 -0.97
N ILE A 85 -1.38 -5.66 -1.62
CA ILE A 85 -2.17 -4.47 -1.87
C ILE A 85 -2.42 -4.34 -3.37
N ASP A 86 -3.66 -4.02 -3.74
CA ASP A 86 -4.04 -3.69 -5.10
C ASP A 86 -4.40 -2.20 -5.14
N VAL A 87 -3.65 -1.42 -5.93
CA VAL A 87 -3.80 0.04 -5.98
C VAL A 87 -4.20 0.47 -7.39
N SER A 88 -5.33 1.17 -7.50
CA SER A 88 -5.75 1.86 -8.71
C SER A 88 -5.35 3.33 -8.63
N LEU A 89 -4.45 3.76 -9.49
CA LEU A 89 -3.88 5.11 -9.45
C LEU A 89 -4.12 5.88 -10.75
N LYS A 90 -4.30 7.19 -10.61
CA LYS A 90 -4.40 8.14 -11.73
C LYS A 90 -3.59 9.38 -11.40
N ILE A 91 -2.52 9.60 -12.15
CA ILE A 91 -1.69 10.81 -12.06
C ILE A 91 -1.96 11.67 -13.28
N THR A 92 -2.45 12.89 -13.09
CA THR A 92 -2.79 13.82 -14.16
C THR A 92 -2.35 15.24 -13.84
N GLY A 93 -1.90 15.97 -14.85
CA GLY A 93 -1.55 17.40 -14.78
C GLY A 93 -1.84 18.11 -16.11
N GLN A 94 -1.84 19.45 -16.09
CA GLN A 94 -2.12 20.26 -17.28
C GLN A 94 -0.97 20.28 -18.29
N GLY A 95 0.26 20.01 -17.85
CA GLY A 95 1.47 20.05 -18.68
C GLY A 95 2.03 18.66 -18.99
N ARG A 96 3.02 18.62 -19.88
CA ARG A 96 3.76 17.40 -20.24
C ARG A 96 4.67 16.89 -19.12
N ILE A 97 5.14 17.78 -18.25
CA ILE A 97 6.02 17.48 -17.12
C ILE A 97 5.21 17.60 -15.83
N GLY A 98 5.26 16.57 -15.00
CA GLY A 98 4.62 16.53 -13.68
C GLY A 98 5.66 16.47 -12.56
N ALA A 99 5.24 16.87 -11.35
CA ALA A 99 6.01 16.78 -10.12
C ALA A 99 5.03 16.83 -8.93
N ASP A 100 5.36 16.36 -7.73
CA ASP A 100 6.59 15.63 -7.36
C ASP A 100 6.42 14.11 -7.51
N GLY A 101 5.21 13.59 -7.30
CA GLY A 101 4.89 12.17 -7.38
C GLY A 101 3.97 11.72 -6.25
N MET A 102 4.00 10.41 -5.96
CA MET A 102 3.30 9.80 -4.83
C MET A 102 4.14 8.65 -4.26
N ALA A 103 3.85 8.27 -3.01
CA ALA A 103 4.45 7.13 -2.34
C ALA A 103 3.37 6.26 -1.67
N ILE A 104 3.68 4.98 -1.48
CA ILE A 104 2.81 4.03 -0.77
C ILE A 104 3.60 3.50 0.41
N TRP A 105 3.04 3.68 1.61
CA TRP A 105 3.77 3.45 2.85
C TRP A 105 3.30 2.20 3.57
N TYR A 106 4.25 1.46 4.14
CA TYR A 106 4.03 0.45 5.17
C TYR A 106 5.04 0.66 6.30
N THR A 107 4.60 1.34 7.36
CA THR A 107 5.48 1.85 8.40
C THR A 107 4.98 1.47 9.80
N ALA A 108 5.92 1.42 10.75
CA ALA A 108 5.62 1.10 12.15
C ALA A 108 4.77 2.20 12.83
N GLN A 109 4.99 3.46 12.47
CA GLN A 109 4.25 4.60 12.99
C GLN A 109 3.33 5.17 11.91
N MET A 110 2.24 5.78 12.35
CA MET A 110 1.36 6.53 11.48
C MET A 110 2.09 7.76 10.92
N GLY A 111 1.99 7.96 9.60
CA GLY A 111 2.63 9.09 8.94
C GLY A 111 2.00 10.43 9.32
N SER A 112 2.82 11.47 9.25
CA SER A 112 2.41 12.87 9.42
C SER A 112 2.84 13.70 8.22
N LEU A 113 2.29 14.90 8.04
CA LEU A 113 2.64 15.75 6.90
C LEU A 113 4.12 16.14 6.94
N GLY A 114 4.80 16.06 5.80
CA GLY A 114 6.24 16.36 5.72
C GLY A 114 6.79 16.52 4.30
N PRO A 115 8.12 16.48 4.14
CA PRO A 115 8.77 16.76 2.86
C PRO A 115 8.78 15.57 1.87
N VAL A 116 8.64 14.32 2.33
CA VAL A 116 8.87 13.14 1.49
C VAL A 116 7.55 12.68 0.88
N PHE A 117 7.29 13.08 -0.37
CA PHE A 117 6.03 12.83 -1.08
C PHE A 117 4.77 13.19 -0.26
N GLY A 118 4.88 14.23 0.58
CA GLY A 118 3.83 14.70 1.48
C GLY A 118 3.88 14.12 2.90
N ALA A 119 4.66 13.07 3.16
CA ALA A 119 4.83 12.45 4.47
C ALA A 119 6.11 12.89 5.20
N ASN A 120 6.25 12.51 6.47
CA ASN A 120 7.39 12.80 7.34
C ASN A 120 8.71 12.23 6.81
N ASP A 121 9.81 12.89 7.19
CA ASP A 121 11.16 12.60 6.69
C ASP A 121 11.75 11.28 7.24
N PHE A 122 11.45 10.96 8.51
CA PHE A 122 11.97 9.76 9.16
C PHE A 122 10.86 8.76 9.41
N TRP A 123 10.99 7.54 8.88
CA TRP A 123 10.08 6.43 9.11
C TRP A 123 10.83 5.12 9.37
N THR A 124 10.15 4.14 9.97
CA THR A 124 10.63 2.76 10.06
C THR A 124 9.69 1.87 9.27
N GLY A 125 10.18 1.27 8.19
CA GLY A 125 9.40 0.43 7.28
C GLY A 125 9.72 0.72 5.82
N MET A 126 8.71 0.62 4.96
CA MET A 126 8.80 0.76 3.51
C MET A 126 7.99 1.97 3.02
N GLY A 127 8.47 2.61 1.95
CA GLY A 127 7.84 3.73 1.25
C GLY A 127 8.02 3.63 -0.26
#